data_AF-A0AAV7PI55-F1
#
_entry.id   AF-A0AAV7PI55-F1
#
_cell.length_a   1.000
_cell.length_b   1.000
_cell.length_c   1.000
_cell.angle_alpha   90.00
_cell.angle_beta   90.00
_cell.angle_gamma   90.00
#
_symmetry.space_group_name_H-M   'P 1'
#
loop_
_entity.id
_entity.type
_entity.pdbx_description
1 polymer ?
#
loop_
_entity_poly.entity_id
_entity_poly.type
_entity_poly.pdbx_seq_one_letter_code
_entity_poly.pdbx_strand_id
1 'polypeptide(L)'
;MRACVRARARACVCVGAKYSRYSDREADHRQGPSLVGELPLPLHGANRRFGFKMVEEFVKGNRKLAEYVKTFQSFCESDKQWKARMEFLLRNIEAYPDPDQIDHLLALSMVWANHVFMGCRYSDELLDRVNGMAEGIEVEDAPHFTTRDAVMKQQR
;
A
#
# COMPACT_ATOMS: atom_id res chain seq x y z
N MET A 1 36.69 -2.78 -33.80
CA MET A 1 36.27 -3.92 -32.95
C MET A 1 36.38 -3.55 -31.48
N ARG A 2 35.26 -3.25 -30.82
CA ARG A 2 35.04 -3.49 -29.37
C ARG A 2 33.54 -3.63 -29.17
N ALA A 3 33.09 -4.86 -29.01
CA ALA A 3 31.73 -5.19 -28.57
C ALA A 3 31.62 -4.88 -27.08
N CYS A 4 30.58 -4.15 -26.68
CA CYS A 4 30.20 -4.01 -25.28
C CYS A 4 28.67 -4.10 -25.22
N VAL A 5 28.20 -5.31 -24.92
CA VAL A 5 26.79 -5.64 -24.69
C VAL A 5 26.36 -4.93 -23.40
N ARG A 6 25.71 -3.76 -23.51
CA ARG A 6 25.08 -3.10 -22.36
C ARG A 6 23.59 -3.42 -22.36
N ALA A 7 23.24 -4.44 -21.58
CA ALA A 7 21.89 -4.60 -21.07
C ALA A 7 21.53 -3.35 -20.25
N ARG A 8 20.59 -2.54 -20.75
CA ARG A 8 20.02 -1.41 -20.00
C ARG A 8 19.04 -1.96 -18.97
N ALA A 9 19.52 -2.22 -17.76
CA ALA A 9 18.66 -2.15 -16.59
C ALA A 9 18.22 -0.68 -16.43
N ARG A 10 16.95 -0.38 -16.70
CA ARG A 10 16.35 0.85 -16.22
C ARG A 10 16.19 0.70 -14.71
N ALA A 11 17.21 1.14 -13.98
CA ALA A 11 17.07 1.42 -12.56
C ALA A 11 15.99 2.50 -12.43
N CYS A 12 14.83 2.14 -11.88
CA CYS A 12 13.84 3.09 -11.42
C CYS A 12 14.44 3.79 -10.19
N VAL A 13 15.14 4.90 -10.43
CA VAL A 13 15.64 5.78 -9.36
C VAL A 13 14.45 6.60 -8.87
N CYS A 14 13.67 6.04 -7.94
CA CYS A 14 12.60 6.75 -7.22
C CYS A 14 12.53 6.31 -5.74
N VAL A 15 13.64 5.87 -5.15
CA VAL A 15 13.77 5.70 -3.69
C VAL A 15 14.72 6.78 -3.21
N GLY A 16 14.20 7.86 -2.61
CA GLY A 16 15.08 8.76 -1.83
C GLY A 16 14.83 10.28 -1.82
N ALA A 17 13.68 10.81 -2.27
CA ALA A 17 13.51 12.28 -2.32
C ALA A 17 12.38 12.90 -1.47
N LYS A 18 11.74 12.14 -0.56
CA LYS A 18 10.71 12.73 0.34
C LYS A 18 10.80 12.34 1.83
N TYR A 19 11.76 11.53 2.26
CA TYR A 19 11.88 11.07 3.66
C TYR A 19 12.91 11.85 4.48
N SER A 20 12.83 13.18 4.45
CA SER A 20 13.68 14.02 5.31
C SER A 20 12.88 15.22 5.80
N ARG A 21 11.88 14.97 6.65
CA ARG A 21 11.34 15.95 7.61
C ARG A 21 10.34 15.28 8.56
N TYR A 22 10.82 14.36 9.39
CA TYR A 22 10.11 13.95 10.61
C TYR A 22 11.12 13.68 11.73
N SER A 23 11.93 14.67 12.02
CA SER A 23 12.73 14.74 13.24
C SER A 23 12.53 16.16 13.76
N ASP A 24 12.03 16.26 14.98
CA ASP A 24 11.75 17.48 15.77
C ASP A 24 10.27 17.69 16.09
N ARG A 25 9.71 16.79 16.91
CA ARG A 25 8.89 17.18 18.07
C ARG A 25 9.16 16.22 19.22
N GLU A 26 10.03 16.64 20.12
CA GLU A 26 9.91 16.30 21.54
C GLU A 26 8.50 16.67 22.01
N ALA A 27 7.81 15.74 22.68
CA ALA A 27 7.08 16.02 23.91
C ALA A 27 6.32 14.78 24.42
N ASP A 28 6.58 14.50 25.69
CA ASP A 28 5.65 14.04 26.71
C ASP A 28 5.27 12.55 26.74
N HIS A 29 6.01 11.86 27.60
CA HIS A 29 5.56 10.74 28.41
C HIS A 29 4.09 10.90 28.83
N ARG A 30 3.23 9.98 28.39
CA ARG A 30 2.04 9.63 29.17
C ARG A 30 1.61 8.20 28.89
N GLN A 31 1.56 7.41 29.97
CA GLN A 31 1.05 6.03 30.00
C GLN A 31 -0.24 5.86 29.18
N GLY A 32 -0.24 4.89 28.27
CA GLY A 32 -1.48 4.33 27.74
C GLY A 32 -2.14 3.43 28.79
N PRO A 33 -3.47 3.50 28.98
CA PRO A 33 -4.16 2.62 29.91
C PRO A 33 -4.31 1.20 29.32
N SER A 34 -4.04 0.22 30.17
CA SER A 34 -4.26 -1.21 29.99
C SER A 34 -5.71 -1.51 29.57
N LEU A 35 -5.89 -2.20 28.43
CA LEU A 35 -7.19 -2.70 27.95
C LEU A 35 -7.55 -4.01 28.64
N VAL A 36 -7.97 -3.94 29.90
CA VAL A 36 -8.78 -4.99 30.53
C VAL A 36 -9.90 -4.31 31.31
N GLY A 37 -11.10 -4.31 30.74
CA GLY A 37 -12.27 -3.64 31.32
C GLY A 37 -13.55 -4.02 30.58
N GLU A 38 -14.11 -5.13 31.05
CA GLU A 38 -15.44 -5.73 30.86
C GLU A 38 -16.48 -4.99 30.01
N LEU A 39 -17.04 -5.73 29.04
CA LEU A 39 -18.18 -5.36 28.21
C LEU A 39 -19.50 -5.45 29.02
N PRO A 40 -20.28 -4.37 29.22
CA PRO A 40 -21.59 -4.48 29.85
C PRO A 40 -22.63 -4.90 28.80
N LEU A 41 -23.35 -6.01 29.06
CA LEU A 41 -24.49 -6.43 28.25
C LEU A 41 -25.63 -5.39 28.34
N PRO A 42 -26.31 -5.03 27.23
CA PRO A 42 -27.28 -3.96 27.23
C PRO A 42 -28.64 -4.43 27.77
N LEU A 43 -29.10 -3.78 28.83
CA LEU A 43 -30.51 -3.80 29.23
C LEU A 43 -31.33 -2.95 28.25
N HIS A 44 -32.31 -3.61 27.64
CA HIS A 44 -33.44 -3.12 26.86
C HIS A 44 -33.64 -1.58 26.83
N GLY A 45 -33.38 -0.95 25.67
CA GLY A 45 -34.02 0.35 25.35
C GLY A 45 -33.23 1.47 24.65
N ALA A 46 -32.10 1.25 23.95
CA ALA A 46 -31.32 2.37 23.37
C ALA A 46 -30.83 2.15 21.91
N ASN A 47 -31.72 1.84 20.95
CA ASN A 47 -31.30 1.28 19.65
C ASN A 47 -31.33 2.21 18.41
N ARG A 48 -31.13 3.54 18.52
CA ARG A 48 -30.97 4.38 17.30
C ARG A 48 -29.90 5.46 17.38
N ARG A 49 -29.76 6.12 18.54
CA ARG A 49 -28.80 7.22 18.71
C ARG A 49 -27.36 6.75 18.92
N PHE A 50 -27.18 5.54 19.46
CA PHE A 50 -25.87 4.90 19.63
C PHE A 50 -25.30 4.40 18.29
N GLY A 51 -26.14 3.79 17.43
CA GLY A 51 -25.74 3.36 16.09
C GLY A 51 -25.30 4.51 15.19
N PHE A 52 -26.00 5.65 15.23
CA PHE A 52 -25.62 6.84 14.43
C PHE A 52 -24.24 7.40 14.83
N LYS A 53 -23.94 7.47 16.14
CA LYS A 53 -22.63 7.95 16.64
C LYS A 53 -21.48 7.02 16.24
N MET A 54 -21.68 5.71 16.33
CA MET A 54 -20.68 4.70 15.92
C MET A 54 -20.37 4.80 14.42
N VAL A 55 -21.41 4.96 13.59
CA VAL A 55 -21.23 5.16 12.13
C VAL A 55 -20.49 6.46 11.85
N GLU A 56 -20.84 7.55 12.54
CA GLU A 56 -20.17 8.85 12.34
C GLU A 56 -18.68 8.82 12.72
N GLU A 57 -18.34 8.16 13.83
CA GLU A 57 -16.94 7.98 14.26
C GLU A 57 -16.15 7.11 13.28
N PHE A 58 -16.74 6.02 12.80
CA PHE A 58 -16.13 5.15 11.80
C PHE A 58 -15.87 5.90 10.48
N VAL A 59 -16.84 6.65 9.98
CA VAL A 59 -16.69 7.47 8.77
C VAL A 59 -15.60 8.53 8.94
N LYS A 60 -15.52 9.17 10.11
CA LYS A 60 -14.45 10.14 10.41
C LYS A 60 -13.08 9.47 10.46
N GLY A 61 -12.96 8.30 11.07
CA GLY A 61 -11.73 7.49 11.09
C GLY A 61 -11.26 7.16 9.69
N ASN A 62 -12.16 6.62 8.86
CA ASN A 62 -11.87 6.25 7.48
C ASN A 62 -11.46 7.45 6.63
N ARG A 63 -12.08 8.62 6.84
CA ARG A 63 -11.69 9.85 6.14
C ARG A 63 -10.26 10.27 6.50
N LYS A 64 -9.88 10.23 7.78
CA LYS A 64 -8.52 10.57 8.21
C LYS A 64 -7.49 9.61 7.64
N LEU A 65 -7.81 8.32 7.63
CA LEU A 65 -6.96 7.29 7.06
C LEU A 65 -6.74 7.51 5.55
N ALA A 66 -7.81 7.82 4.81
CA ALA A 66 -7.72 8.11 3.38
C ALA A 66 -6.83 9.34 3.09
N GLU A 67 -6.98 10.43 3.85
CA GLU A 67 -6.12 11.61 3.71
C GLU A 67 -4.66 11.32 4.08
N TYR A 68 -4.42 10.49 5.11
CA TYR A 68 -3.09 10.04 5.47
C TYR A 68 -2.45 9.21 4.35
N VAL A 69 -3.16 8.21 3.82
CA VAL A 69 -2.66 7.37 2.72
C VAL A 69 -2.35 8.22 1.49
N LYS A 70 -3.16 9.24 1.19
CA LYS A 70 -2.95 10.17 0.08
C LYS A 70 -1.60 10.89 0.13
N THR A 71 -1.00 11.06 1.30
CA THR A 71 0.33 11.66 1.43
C THR A 71 1.45 10.81 0.82
N PHE A 72 1.21 9.51 0.62
CA PHE A 72 2.19 8.57 0.08
C PHE A 72 2.26 8.55 -1.45
N GLN A 73 1.39 9.28 -2.15
CA GLN A 73 1.40 9.34 -3.60
C GLN A 73 2.71 9.95 -4.12
N SER A 74 3.35 9.23 -5.04
CA SER A 74 4.54 9.67 -5.75
C SER A 74 4.15 10.51 -6.98
N PHE A 75 5.04 11.42 -7.37
CA PHE A 75 4.83 12.28 -8.54
C PHE A 75 4.86 11.51 -9.87
N CYS A 76 5.58 10.39 -9.93
CA CYS A 76 5.77 9.61 -11.15
C CYS A 76 4.67 8.56 -11.38
N GLU A 77 3.68 8.48 -10.50
CA GLU A 77 2.58 7.54 -10.63
C GLU A 77 1.46 8.11 -11.50
N SER A 78 0.94 7.28 -12.40
CA SER A 78 -0.33 7.57 -13.07
C SER A 78 -1.51 7.41 -12.10
N ASP A 79 -2.65 8.04 -12.41
CA ASP A 79 -3.86 7.93 -11.58
C ASP A 79 -4.35 6.47 -11.45
N LYS A 80 -4.22 5.67 -12.52
CA LYS A 80 -4.56 4.24 -12.50
C LYS A 80 -3.67 3.46 -11.52
N GLN A 81 -2.35 3.70 -11.57
CA GLN A 81 -1.39 3.09 -10.64
C GLN A 81 -1.68 3.50 -9.20
N TRP A 82 -1.90 4.80 -8.97
CA TRP A 82 -2.16 5.32 -7.64
C TRP A 82 -3.46 4.76 -7.06
N LYS A 83 -4.54 4.69 -7.84
CA LYS A 83 -5.82 4.12 -7.38
C LYS A 83 -5.65 2.69 -6.86
N ALA A 84 -4.98 1.84 -7.64
CA ALA A 84 -4.72 0.45 -7.24
C ALA A 84 -3.76 0.36 -6.03
N ARG A 85 -2.69 1.18 -6.00
CA ARG A 85 -1.75 1.19 -4.87
C ARG A 85 -2.38 1.72 -3.59
N MET A 86 -3.24 2.72 -3.67
CA MET A 86 -3.99 3.26 -2.53
C MET A 86 -4.89 2.19 -1.91
N GLU A 87 -5.56 1.37 -2.74
CA GLU A 87 -6.37 0.24 -2.27
C GLU A 87 -5.52 -0.82 -1.58
N PHE A 88 -4.35 -1.13 -2.15
CA PHE A 88 -3.36 -2.01 -1.52
C PHE A 88 -2.96 -1.51 -0.14
N LEU A 89 -2.68 -0.21 -0.01
CA LEU A 89 -2.30 0.41 1.26
C LEU A 89 -3.45 0.35 2.28
N LEU A 90 -4.65 0.81 1.91
CA LEU A 90 -5.81 0.86 2.81
C LEU A 90 -6.18 -0.52 3.36
N ARG A 91 -6.02 -1.57 2.55
CA ARG A 91 -6.30 -2.94 2.98
C ARG A 91 -5.30 -3.49 4.00
N ASN A 92 -4.04 -3.10 3.87
CA ASN A 92 -2.95 -3.70 4.65
C ASN A 92 -2.51 -2.83 5.83
N ILE A 93 -2.84 -1.53 5.85
CA ILE A 93 -2.31 -0.56 6.81
C ILE A 93 -2.58 -0.91 8.28
N GLU A 94 -3.71 -1.56 8.60
CA GLU A 94 -4.03 -1.99 9.96
C GLU A 94 -3.06 -3.05 10.50
N ALA A 95 -2.43 -3.84 9.63
CA ALA A 95 -1.43 -4.84 10.00
C ALA A 95 -0.02 -4.25 10.24
N TYR A 96 0.16 -2.95 9.98
CA TYR A 96 1.45 -2.24 10.09
C TYR A 96 1.29 -0.97 10.95
N PRO A 97 0.99 -1.08 12.25
CA PRO A 97 0.72 0.08 13.11
C PRO A 97 1.95 0.96 13.39
N ASP A 98 3.15 0.38 13.32
CA ASP A 98 4.39 1.08 13.66
C ASP A 98 4.94 1.89 12.46
N PRO A 99 5.53 3.08 12.67
CA PRO A 99 6.10 3.87 11.59
C PRO A 99 7.12 3.12 10.72
N ASP A 100 8.01 2.33 11.31
CA ASP A 100 9.01 1.53 10.58
C ASP A 100 8.36 0.42 9.74
N GLN A 101 7.21 -0.08 10.20
CA GLN A 101 6.41 -1.08 9.51
C GLN A 101 5.65 -0.46 8.33
N ILE A 102 5.19 0.79 8.46
CA ILE A 102 4.58 1.55 7.36
C ILE A 102 5.56 1.69 6.20
N ASP A 103 6.83 2.00 6.45
CA ASP A 103 7.84 2.09 5.39
C ASP A 103 8.02 0.76 4.65
N HIS A 104 7.96 -0.36 5.36
CA HIS A 104 7.97 -1.68 4.76
C HIS A 104 6.73 -1.93 3.89
N LEU A 105 5.54 -1.54 4.36
CA LEU A 105 4.30 -1.63 3.58
C LEU A 105 4.36 -0.77 2.31
N LEU A 106 4.88 0.45 2.40
CA LEU A 106 5.07 1.33 1.25
C LEU A 106 5.99 0.67 0.20
N ALA A 107 7.09 0.07 0.64
CA ALA A 107 7.99 -0.66 -0.26
C ALA A 107 7.27 -1.84 -0.94
N LEU A 108 6.51 -2.65 -0.20
CA LEU A 108 5.73 -3.77 -0.74
C LEU A 108 4.68 -3.29 -1.75
N SER A 109 3.96 -2.20 -1.45
CA SER A 109 2.99 -1.58 -2.36
C SER A 109 3.62 -1.14 -3.68
N MET A 110 4.85 -0.64 -3.63
CA MET A 110 5.59 -0.23 -4.82
C MET A 110 6.07 -1.43 -5.62
N VAL A 111 6.55 -2.48 -4.96
CA VAL A 111 6.94 -3.74 -5.63
C VAL A 111 5.76 -4.31 -6.41
N TRP A 112 4.60 -4.38 -5.77
CA TRP A 112 3.37 -4.85 -6.40
C TRP A 112 2.96 -3.96 -7.58
N ALA A 113 2.88 -2.63 -7.41
CA ALA A 113 2.53 -1.71 -8.48
C ALA A 113 3.53 -1.77 -9.66
N ASN A 114 4.83 -1.87 -9.37
CA ASN A 114 5.85 -2.00 -10.40
C ASN A 114 5.72 -3.32 -11.17
N HIS A 115 5.38 -4.40 -10.50
CA HIS A 115 5.13 -5.68 -11.14
C HIS A 115 3.91 -5.60 -12.06
N VAL A 116 2.78 -5.13 -11.55
CA VAL A 116 1.48 -5.09 -12.25
C VAL A 116 1.46 -4.08 -13.40
N PHE A 117 2.01 -2.88 -13.22
CA PHE A 117 1.90 -1.81 -14.20
C PHE A 117 3.15 -1.57 -15.05
N MET A 118 4.31 -2.08 -14.63
CA MET A 118 5.58 -1.92 -15.37
C MET A 118 6.23 -3.25 -15.75
N GLY A 119 5.69 -4.39 -15.32
CA GLY A 119 6.22 -5.70 -15.65
C GLY A 119 7.57 -5.97 -14.99
N CYS A 120 7.92 -5.26 -13.90
CA CYS A 120 9.13 -5.55 -13.15
C CYS A 120 9.11 -6.98 -12.60
N ARG A 121 10.27 -7.61 -12.54
CA ARG A 121 10.45 -8.98 -12.06
C ARG A 121 11.20 -8.96 -10.74
N TYR A 122 10.75 -9.80 -9.82
CA TYR A 122 11.32 -10.00 -8.49
C TYR A 122 11.39 -11.51 -8.21
N SER A 123 11.86 -11.93 -7.05
CA SER A 123 11.80 -13.35 -6.68
C SER A 123 10.35 -13.82 -6.58
N ASP A 124 10.11 -15.09 -6.94
CA ASP A 124 8.78 -15.68 -6.91
C ASP A 124 8.17 -15.60 -5.49
N GLU A 125 8.97 -15.88 -4.45
CA GLU A 125 8.57 -15.73 -3.05
C GLU A 125 8.04 -14.33 -2.70
N LEU A 126 8.71 -13.28 -3.19
CA LEU A 126 8.28 -11.90 -2.94
C LEU A 126 7.01 -11.57 -3.71
N LEU A 127 6.90 -12.04 -4.96
CA LEU A 127 5.72 -11.84 -5.79
C LEU A 127 4.49 -12.55 -5.23
N ASP A 128 4.63 -13.80 -4.78
CA ASP A 128 3.56 -14.56 -4.16
C ASP A 128 3.04 -13.84 -2.91
N ARG A 129 3.96 -13.33 -2.08
CA ARG A 129 3.59 -12.55 -0.90
C ARG A 129 2.80 -11.30 -1.25
N VAL A 130 3.30 -10.45 -2.17
CA VAL A 130 2.61 -9.19 -2.49
C VAL A 130 1.31 -9.42 -3.27
N ASN A 131 1.21 -10.49 -4.05
CA ASN A 131 -0.03 -10.87 -4.73
C ASN A 131 -1.08 -11.36 -3.73
N GLY A 132 -0.69 -12.13 -2.71
CA GLY A 132 -1.58 -12.50 -1.61
C GLY A 132 -2.10 -11.28 -0.83
N MET A 133 -1.23 -10.29 -0.57
CA MET A 133 -1.64 -9.03 0.06
C MET A 133 -2.63 -8.20 -0.80
N ALA A 134 -2.63 -8.44 -2.12
CA ALA A 134 -3.48 -7.76 -3.08
C ALA A 134 -4.73 -8.56 -3.50
N GLU A 135 -5.00 -9.71 -2.89
CA GLU A 135 -6.02 -10.66 -3.34
C GLU A 135 -7.42 -10.04 -3.42
N GLY A 136 -7.95 -9.75 -4.60
CA GLY A 136 -9.28 -9.13 -4.75
C GLY A 136 -9.23 -7.61 -4.94
N ILE A 137 -8.05 -7.03 -5.12
CA ILE A 137 -7.90 -5.70 -5.72
C ILE A 137 -8.01 -5.87 -7.23
N GLU A 138 -9.04 -5.29 -7.82
CA GLU A 138 -9.25 -5.34 -9.27
C GLU A 138 -8.50 -4.21 -9.97
N VAL A 139 -7.55 -4.58 -10.84
CA VAL A 139 -6.83 -3.62 -11.68
C VAL A 139 -7.43 -3.62 -13.08
N GLU A 140 -8.26 -2.61 -13.36
CA GLU A 140 -8.79 -2.36 -14.69
C GLU A 140 -7.66 -2.06 -15.70
N ASP A 141 -7.75 -2.67 -16.89
CA ASP A 141 -6.78 -2.52 -17.99
C ASP A 141 -5.31 -2.81 -17.61
N ALA A 142 -5.06 -3.87 -16.83
CA ALA A 142 -3.69 -4.28 -16.52
C ALA A 142 -2.90 -4.52 -17.82
N PRO A 143 -1.74 -3.87 -18.01
CA PRO A 143 -0.96 -4.01 -19.22
C PRO A 143 -0.48 -5.46 -19.42
N HIS A 144 -0.72 -6.02 -20.61
CA HIS A 144 -0.30 -7.38 -20.92
C HIS A 144 1.18 -7.40 -21.33
N PHE A 145 2.04 -7.86 -20.43
CA PHE A 145 3.48 -7.98 -20.70
C PHE A 145 3.78 -9.31 -21.38
N THR A 146 3.85 -9.32 -22.71
CA THR A 146 4.43 -10.45 -23.44
C THR A 146 5.95 -10.40 -23.34
N THR A 147 6.55 -11.53 -22.97
CA THR A 147 8.01 -11.65 -23.06
C THR A 147 8.40 -11.73 -24.53
N ARG A 148 9.57 -11.17 -24.87
CA ARG A 148 10.11 -11.25 -26.24
C ARG A 148 10.16 -12.69 -26.76
N ASP A 149 10.46 -13.64 -25.88
CA ASP A 149 10.56 -15.06 -26.24
C ASP A 149 9.19 -15.71 -26.54
N ALA A 150 8.10 -15.20 -25.95
CA ALA A 150 6.74 -15.61 -26.31
C ALA A 150 6.36 -15.08 -27.70
N VAL A 151 6.70 -13.82 -28.00
CA VAL A 151 6.48 -13.22 -29.33
C VAL A 151 7.27 -13.95 -30.42
N MET A 152 8.51 -14.36 -30.14
CA MET A 152 9.35 -15.10 -31.10
C MET A 152 8.90 -16.55 -31.34
N LYS A 153 8.18 -17.18 -30.40
CA LYS A 153 7.59 -18.52 -30.60
C LYS A 153 6.33 -18.49 -31.47
N GLN A 154 5.61 -17.37 -31.50
CA GLN A 154 4.35 -17.22 -32.23
C GLN A 154 4.54 -16.91 -33.73
N GLN A 155 5.77 -16.59 -34.15
CA GLN A 155 6.15 -16.33 -35.54
C GLN A 155 6.79 -17.54 -36.25
N ARG A 156 6.66 -18.75 -35.68
CA ARG A 156 7.16 -20.01 -36.28
C ARG A 156 6.02 -20.88 -36.76
#